data_AF-A0A538U4Q4-F1
#
_entry.id   AF-A0A538U4Q4-F1
#
_cell.length_a   1.000
_cell.length_b   1.000
_cell.length_c   1.000
_cell.angle_alpha   90.00
_cell.angle_beta   90.00
_cell.angle_gamma   90.00
#
_symmetry.space_group_name_H-M   'P 1'
#
loop_
_entity.id
_entity.type
_entity.pdbx_description
1 polymer ?
#
loop_
_entity_poly.entity_id
_entity_poly.type
_entity_poly.pdbx_seq_one_letter_code
_entity_poly.pdbx_strand_id
1 'polypeptide(L)'
;MNTLVSRGLALAAACTALLSAADAQAYRMIQNTVPGRTSTGARVLCDDPAGFAHWTTSSISWRLNTANQGGKPGVATSLQKALASWTNVSPASYALGYAGTTTAGFVTDGVNTVQWANGNGCTGGCLAITALVLSQGQVITESDISFNDSAIWNANGADYDVEAIAAHELGHSLGIHHTEITKQRDRPTMYASYFGTAGRTLEGDDVAALNCAFARYAPASPSVLGLAAAGVTAGAAPAGGVKLSGRARAGGAILRFALANQEPVKLELYDVAGRRLTTLIDGTRSAGEYEVAWDGASGFGRVGPGVYFARIVTIEGAASTTVILAR
;
A
#
# COMPACT_ATOMS: atom_id res chain seq x y z
N MET A 1 -6.67 -51.14 -53.16
CA MET A 1 -5.74 -50.00 -53.27
C MET A 1 -5.61 -49.37 -51.88
N ASN A 2 -4.38 -49.12 -51.47
CA ASN A 2 -3.88 -48.78 -50.12
C ASN A 2 -4.66 -47.72 -49.33
N THR A 3 -4.62 -47.87 -47.99
CA THR A 3 -4.27 -46.79 -47.01
C THR A 3 -4.09 -47.42 -45.62
N LEU A 4 -2.87 -47.63 -45.12
CA LEU A 4 -2.07 -46.71 -44.28
C LEU A 4 -2.71 -46.36 -42.93
N VAL A 5 -2.16 -46.98 -41.87
CA VAL A 5 -2.39 -46.69 -40.46
C VAL A 5 -1.66 -45.39 -40.11
N SER A 6 -2.39 -44.34 -39.72
CA SER A 6 -1.80 -43.14 -39.09
C SER A 6 -2.28 -43.02 -37.64
N ARG A 7 -1.34 -43.11 -36.70
CA ARG A 7 -1.52 -42.78 -35.29
C ARG A 7 -1.80 -41.29 -35.15
N GLY A 8 -3.02 -40.93 -34.73
CA GLY A 8 -3.34 -39.56 -34.34
C GLY A 8 -2.77 -39.24 -32.96
N LEU A 9 -1.79 -38.35 -32.90
CA LEU A 9 -1.40 -37.66 -31.66
C LEU A 9 -2.58 -36.79 -31.20
N ALA A 10 -3.05 -37.00 -29.98
CA ALA A 10 -3.91 -36.04 -29.30
C ALA A 10 -3.06 -34.83 -28.89
N LEU A 11 -3.16 -33.72 -29.63
CA LEU A 11 -2.72 -32.41 -29.14
C LEU A 11 -3.75 -31.95 -28.10
N ALA A 12 -3.38 -32.03 -26.82
CA ALA A 12 -4.05 -31.26 -25.78
C ALA A 12 -3.77 -29.78 -26.05
N ALA A 13 -4.75 -29.07 -26.61
CA ALA A 13 -4.72 -27.61 -26.62
C ALA A 13 -4.80 -27.15 -25.17
N ALA A 14 -3.65 -26.84 -24.58
CA ALA A 14 -3.59 -26.07 -23.36
C ALA A 14 -4.27 -24.73 -23.66
N CYS A 15 -5.51 -24.59 -23.19
CA CYS A 15 -6.20 -23.32 -23.14
C CYS A 15 -5.44 -22.48 -22.11
N THR A 16 -4.36 -21.83 -22.53
CA THR A 16 -3.72 -20.77 -21.77
C THR A 16 -4.75 -19.66 -21.69
N ALA A 17 -5.52 -19.66 -20.60
CA ALA A 17 -6.30 -18.50 -20.22
C ALA A 17 -5.29 -17.38 -19.96
N LEU A 18 -4.98 -16.64 -21.02
CA LEU A 18 -4.61 -15.25 -20.94
C LEU A 18 -5.77 -14.58 -20.20
N LEU A 19 -5.63 -14.41 -18.88
CA LEU A 19 -6.38 -13.40 -18.14
C LEU A 19 -5.86 -12.04 -18.61
N SER A 20 -6.21 -11.68 -19.84
CA SER A 20 -6.16 -10.33 -20.35
C SER A 20 -7.43 -9.62 -19.92
N ALA A 21 -7.27 -8.32 -19.61
CA ALA A 21 -8.25 -7.37 -19.11
C ALA A 21 -8.47 -7.44 -17.60
N ALA A 22 -7.73 -6.59 -16.89
CA ALA A 22 -8.31 -5.91 -15.73
C ALA A 22 -9.69 -5.39 -16.18
N ASP A 23 -10.74 -5.85 -15.53
CA ASP A 23 -12.07 -5.26 -15.68
C ASP A 23 -11.92 -3.75 -15.59
N ALA A 24 -12.59 -3.00 -16.48
CA ALA A 24 -12.60 -1.54 -16.41
C ALA A 24 -13.12 -1.13 -15.02
N GLN A 25 -12.20 -0.74 -14.13
CA GLN A 25 -12.49 -0.65 -12.71
C GLN A 25 -13.33 0.60 -12.46
N ALA A 26 -14.56 0.40 -11.98
CA ALA A 26 -15.54 1.48 -11.87
C ALA A 26 -15.22 2.41 -10.68
N TYR A 27 -14.30 2.03 -9.80
CA TYR A 27 -13.69 2.91 -8.84
C TYR A 27 -12.96 4.09 -9.52
N ARG A 28 -12.76 5.16 -8.77
CA ARG A 28 -11.91 6.29 -9.18
C ARG A 28 -10.86 6.54 -8.10
N MET A 29 -9.72 7.09 -8.47
CA MET A 29 -8.71 7.58 -7.52
C MET A 29 -8.84 9.10 -7.38
N ILE A 30 -8.39 9.63 -6.24
CA ILE A 30 -8.36 11.07 -5.98
C ILE A 30 -7.07 11.64 -6.58
N GLN A 31 -7.19 12.54 -7.54
CA GLN A 31 -6.06 13.34 -8.02
C GLN A 31 -6.16 14.78 -7.51
N ASN A 32 -5.09 15.25 -6.86
CA ASN A 32 -4.88 16.66 -6.58
C ASN A 32 -3.37 16.93 -6.56
N THR A 33 -2.88 17.61 -7.59
CA THR A 33 -1.45 17.89 -7.77
C THR A 33 -0.95 19.06 -6.95
N VAL A 34 -1.84 19.78 -6.25
CA VAL A 34 -1.50 20.92 -5.40
C VAL A 34 -1.23 20.41 -3.98
N PRO A 35 -0.01 20.59 -3.44
CA PRO A 35 0.27 20.25 -2.05
C PRO A 35 -0.57 21.07 -1.07
N GLY A 36 -0.81 20.51 0.11
CA GLY A 36 -1.60 21.12 1.18
C GLY A 36 -2.85 20.30 1.53
N ARG A 37 -3.65 20.86 2.43
CA ARG A 37 -4.90 20.25 2.90
C ARG A 37 -5.99 20.38 1.84
N THR A 38 -6.67 19.28 1.51
CA THR A 38 -7.79 19.25 0.58
C THR A 38 -8.85 18.25 1.04
N SER A 39 -10.12 18.56 0.77
CA SER A 39 -11.25 17.62 0.89
C SER A 39 -11.92 17.37 -0.46
N THR A 40 -11.28 17.80 -1.54
CA THR A 40 -11.74 17.64 -2.93
C THR A 40 -10.60 17.13 -3.81
N GLY A 41 -10.94 16.55 -4.95
CA GLY A 41 -9.99 16.18 -5.98
C GLY A 41 -10.69 15.71 -7.24
N ALA A 42 -9.94 15.65 -8.34
CA ALA A 42 -10.42 15.10 -9.60
C ALA A 42 -10.55 13.57 -9.50
N ARG A 43 -11.52 13.03 -10.23
CA ARG A 43 -11.72 11.58 -10.39
C ARG A 43 -10.86 11.10 -11.53
N VAL A 44 -9.93 10.20 -11.27
CA VAL A 44 -9.06 9.64 -12.31
C VAL A 44 -9.04 8.12 -12.26
N LEU A 45 -8.58 7.52 -13.37
CA LEU A 45 -8.33 6.09 -13.45
C LEU A 45 -6.99 5.73 -12.82
N CYS A 46 -6.80 4.44 -12.53
CA CYS A 46 -5.56 3.91 -11.96
C CYS A 46 -4.32 4.17 -12.80
N ASP A 47 -4.47 4.26 -14.12
CA ASP A 47 -3.39 4.41 -15.08
C ASP A 47 -3.15 5.88 -15.47
N ASP A 48 -3.85 6.83 -14.85
CA ASP A 48 -3.71 8.25 -15.17
C ASP A 48 -2.23 8.70 -15.07
N PRO A 49 -1.66 9.32 -16.12
CA PRO A 49 -0.23 9.61 -16.18
C PRO A 49 0.21 10.67 -15.15
N ALA A 50 -0.68 11.55 -14.70
CA ALA A 50 -0.36 12.52 -13.66
C ALA A 50 -0.37 11.90 -12.25
N GLY A 51 -0.83 10.65 -12.12
CA GLY A 51 -0.87 9.90 -10.85
C GLY A 51 -2.02 10.32 -9.95
N PHE A 52 -2.04 9.82 -8.72
CA PHE A 52 -3.10 10.10 -7.76
C PHE A 52 -2.58 10.06 -6.31
N ALA A 53 -3.41 10.50 -5.39
CA ALA A 53 -3.12 10.55 -3.97
C ALA A 53 -2.81 9.16 -3.40
N HIS A 54 -1.68 9.01 -2.72
CA HIS A 54 -1.24 7.70 -2.19
C HIS A 54 -0.40 7.85 -0.93
N TRP A 55 -0.40 6.82 -0.09
CA TRP A 55 0.54 6.68 1.02
C TRP A 55 1.83 6.01 0.55
N THR A 56 2.94 6.41 1.15
CA THR A 56 4.25 5.76 0.96
C THR A 56 4.62 4.82 2.11
N THR A 57 3.83 4.79 3.17
CA THR A 57 3.97 3.86 4.31
C THR A 57 2.82 2.88 4.35
N SER A 58 3.09 1.65 4.77
CA SER A 58 2.04 0.62 4.78
C SER A 58 1.33 0.53 6.14
N SER A 59 1.97 0.93 7.25
CA SER A 59 1.24 1.16 8.51
C SER A 59 0.87 2.61 8.66
N ILE A 60 -0.41 2.82 8.89
CA ILE A 60 -1.02 4.14 9.04
C ILE A 60 -2.00 4.00 10.20
N SER A 61 -1.94 4.92 11.17
CA SER A 61 -2.79 4.82 12.36
C SER A 61 -3.67 6.05 12.51
N TRP A 62 -4.89 5.84 13.01
CA TRP A 62 -5.85 6.89 13.35
C TRP A 62 -6.05 6.97 14.85
N ARG A 63 -6.26 8.20 15.35
CA ARG A 63 -6.69 8.46 16.72
C ARG A 63 -8.13 8.95 16.72
N LEU A 64 -8.86 8.63 17.78
CA LEU A 64 -10.25 9.04 17.96
C LEU A 64 -10.36 10.24 18.91
N ASN A 65 -10.92 11.34 18.42
CA ASN A 65 -11.34 12.42 19.30
C ASN A 65 -12.65 12.03 19.99
N THR A 66 -12.66 12.03 21.32
CA THR A 66 -13.81 11.59 22.13
C THR A 66 -14.82 12.70 22.43
N ALA A 67 -14.57 13.94 21.97
CA ALA A 67 -15.54 15.03 22.10
C ALA A 67 -16.84 14.74 21.33
N ASN A 68 -17.89 15.44 21.72
CA ASN A 68 -19.23 15.30 21.16
C ASN A 68 -19.69 13.83 21.15
N GLN A 69 -20.00 13.28 19.98
CA GLN A 69 -20.45 11.90 19.85
C GLN A 69 -19.32 10.86 19.76
N GLY A 70 -18.05 11.27 19.65
CA GLY A 70 -16.91 10.36 19.48
C GLY A 70 -16.65 9.45 20.69
N GLY A 71 -17.03 9.89 21.89
CA GLY A 71 -16.92 9.11 23.12
C GLY A 71 -18.09 8.14 23.39
N LYS A 72 -19.09 8.07 22.51
CA LYS A 72 -20.26 7.19 22.72
C LYS A 72 -19.84 5.71 22.77
N PRO A 73 -20.55 4.88 23.58
CA PRO A 73 -20.31 3.44 23.60
C PRO A 73 -20.37 2.82 22.20
N GLY A 74 -19.38 1.99 21.89
CA GLY A 74 -19.28 1.27 20.62
C GLY A 74 -18.57 2.03 19.49
N VAL A 75 -18.42 3.36 19.55
CA VAL A 75 -17.79 4.15 18.46
C VAL A 75 -16.35 3.69 18.19
N ALA A 76 -15.52 3.56 19.23
CA ALA A 76 -14.15 3.09 19.08
C ALA A 76 -14.06 1.68 18.48
N THR A 77 -14.99 0.79 18.87
CA THR A 77 -15.08 -0.57 18.32
C THR A 77 -15.51 -0.56 16.85
N SER A 78 -16.47 0.28 16.47
CA SER A 78 -16.89 0.48 15.08
C SER A 78 -15.74 1.00 14.22
N LEU A 79 -14.97 1.98 14.71
CA LEU A 79 -13.79 2.48 14.00
C LEU A 79 -12.73 1.39 13.81
N GLN A 80 -12.44 0.61 14.84
CA GLN A 80 -11.48 -0.50 14.75
C GLN A 80 -11.88 -1.55 13.69
N LYS A 81 -13.18 -1.88 13.60
CA LYS A 81 -13.69 -2.79 12.57
C LYS A 81 -13.57 -2.21 11.16
N ALA A 82 -13.89 -0.92 11.00
CA ALA A 82 -13.72 -0.23 9.73
C ALA A 82 -12.25 -0.21 9.26
N LEU A 83 -11.30 0.09 10.16
CA LEU A 83 -9.85 0.01 9.89
C LEU A 83 -9.42 -1.42 9.50
N ALA A 84 -9.95 -2.43 10.20
CA ALA A 84 -9.66 -3.84 9.90
C ALA A 84 -10.16 -4.26 8.51
N SER A 85 -11.31 -3.73 8.04
CA SER A 85 -11.84 -4.07 6.72
C SER A 85 -10.85 -3.76 5.59
N TRP A 86 -10.21 -2.59 5.63
CA TRP A 86 -9.17 -2.18 4.68
C TRP A 86 -7.82 -2.86 4.92
N THR A 87 -7.50 -3.22 6.18
CA THR A 87 -6.28 -3.98 6.51
C THR A 87 -6.31 -5.40 5.95
N ASN A 88 -7.51 -5.99 5.83
CA ASN A 88 -7.71 -7.37 5.37
C ASN A 88 -7.76 -7.49 3.84
N VAL A 89 -7.56 -6.39 3.10
CA VAL A 89 -7.49 -6.42 1.64
C VAL A 89 -6.22 -7.13 1.19
N SER A 90 -6.30 -7.88 0.09
CA SER A 90 -5.18 -8.61 -0.49
C SER A 90 -5.18 -8.44 -2.02
N PRO A 91 -4.00 -8.32 -2.67
CA PRO A 91 -2.64 -8.37 -2.10
C PRO A 91 -2.15 -7.08 -1.40
N ALA A 92 -2.93 -5.99 -1.36
CA ALA A 92 -2.50 -4.74 -0.75
C ALA A 92 -2.26 -4.86 0.76
N SER A 93 -1.00 -4.83 1.19
CA SER A 93 -0.62 -5.02 2.60
C SER A 93 -0.54 -3.70 3.39
N TYR A 94 -1.65 -2.97 3.48
CA TYR A 94 -1.77 -1.83 4.40
C TYR A 94 -2.20 -2.31 5.79
N ALA A 95 -1.59 -1.78 6.84
CA ALA A 95 -1.89 -2.05 8.24
C ALA A 95 -2.49 -0.80 8.90
N LEU A 96 -3.81 -0.70 8.88
CA LEU A 96 -4.55 0.43 9.44
C LEU A 96 -4.79 0.19 10.94
N GLY A 97 -4.24 1.07 11.78
CA GLY A 97 -4.22 0.90 13.23
C GLY A 97 -5.10 1.90 13.99
N TYR A 98 -5.68 1.46 15.10
CA TYR A 98 -6.26 2.36 16.10
C TYR A 98 -5.21 2.71 17.14
N ALA A 99 -4.80 3.98 17.20
CA ALA A 99 -3.74 4.47 18.08
C ALA A 99 -4.24 5.10 19.40
N GLY A 100 -5.47 4.79 19.80
CA GLY A 100 -6.09 5.32 21.00
C GLY A 100 -6.80 6.66 20.77
N THR A 101 -7.08 7.36 21.87
CA THR A 101 -7.82 8.62 21.83
C THR A 101 -6.88 9.83 21.64
N THR A 102 -7.48 10.97 21.28
CA THR A 102 -6.79 12.25 21.11
C THR A 102 -7.74 13.42 21.43
N THR A 103 -7.18 14.62 21.55
CA THR A 103 -7.93 15.89 21.50
C THR A 103 -7.71 16.65 20.18
N ALA A 104 -6.84 16.14 19.30
CA ALA A 104 -6.65 16.65 17.94
C ALA A 104 -7.97 16.65 17.17
N GLY A 105 -8.11 17.57 16.22
CA GLY A 105 -9.35 17.78 15.49
C GLY A 105 -9.17 17.61 13.98
N PHE A 106 -9.93 18.35 13.18
CA PHE A 106 -9.82 18.36 11.72
C PHE A 106 -8.91 19.52 11.28
N VAL A 107 -7.61 19.37 11.51
CA VAL A 107 -6.57 20.39 11.33
C VAL A 107 -5.25 19.71 10.92
N THR A 108 -4.35 20.44 10.24
CA THR A 108 -3.05 19.88 9.84
C THR A 108 -2.05 19.96 10.97
N ASP A 109 -1.84 18.84 11.65
CA ASP A 109 -1.01 18.70 12.85
C ASP A 109 -0.16 17.40 12.88
N GLY A 110 -0.20 16.60 11.82
CA GLY A 110 0.49 15.31 11.71
C GLY A 110 -0.20 14.15 12.40
N VAL A 111 -1.44 14.33 12.88
CA VAL A 111 -2.24 13.27 13.53
C VAL A 111 -3.45 12.94 12.68
N ASN A 112 -3.49 11.73 12.12
CA ASN A 112 -4.70 11.26 11.47
C ASN A 112 -5.83 11.11 12.49
N THR A 113 -6.86 11.94 12.38
CA THR A 113 -7.90 12.04 13.41
C THR A 113 -9.26 11.62 12.88
N VAL A 114 -10.05 10.91 13.69
CA VAL A 114 -11.50 10.76 13.49
C VAL A 114 -12.22 11.55 14.58
N GLN A 115 -13.13 12.44 14.19
CA GLN A 115 -13.89 13.27 15.13
C GLN A 115 -15.35 13.46 14.72
N TRP A 116 -16.15 13.98 15.66
CA TRP A 116 -17.50 14.49 15.42
C TRP A 116 -17.53 15.99 15.65
N ALA A 117 -17.84 16.76 14.61
CA ALA A 117 -17.90 18.22 14.70
C ALA A 117 -18.76 18.82 13.57
N ASN A 118 -19.13 20.08 13.73
CA ASN A 118 -19.79 20.89 12.71
C ASN A 118 -18.82 21.97 12.20
N GLY A 119 -19.10 22.54 11.01
CA GLY A 119 -18.32 23.67 10.46
C GLY A 119 -17.08 23.29 9.65
N ASN A 120 -16.82 22.00 9.42
CA ASN A 120 -15.65 21.51 8.66
C ASN A 120 -15.91 21.34 7.15
N GLY A 121 -16.92 22.01 6.60
CA GLY A 121 -17.33 21.91 5.19
C GLY A 121 -18.35 20.81 4.90
N CYS A 122 -18.58 19.87 5.82
CA CYS A 122 -19.67 18.90 5.73
C CYS A 122 -21.00 19.59 6.08
N THR A 123 -21.79 19.93 5.06
CA THR A 123 -23.05 20.69 5.18
C THR A 123 -24.21 19.97 4.50
N GLY A 124 -25.45 20.36 4.82
CA GLY A 124 -26.65 19.75 4.25
C GLY A 124 -26.75 18.25 4.57
N GLY A 125 -26.90 17.43 3.52
CA GLY A 125 -27.00 15.96 3.65
C GLY A 125 -25.66 15.24 3.81
N CYS A 126 -24.55 15.96 3.94
CA CYS A 126 -23.24 15.36 4.20
C CYS A 126 -23.22 14.71 5.59
N LEU A 127 -22.83 13.43 5.64
CA LEU A 127 -22.74 12.66 6.89
C LEU A 127 -21.31 12.68 7.45
N ALA A 128 -20.30 12.63 6.60
CA ALA A 128 -18.92 12.80 7.00
C ALA A 128 -18.10 13.38 5.84
N ILE A 129 -16.91 13.89 6.15
CA ILE A 129 -15.96 14.39 5.18
C ILE A 129 -14.55 13.96 5.57
N THR A 130 -13.77 13.60 4.56
CA THR A 130 -12.36 13.29 4.70
C THR A 130 -11.51 14.42 4.14
N ALA A 131 -10.46 14.80 4.87
CA ALA A 131 -9.39 15.65 4.37
C ALA A 131 -8.12 14.83 4.21
N LEU A 132 -7.35 15.17 3.17
CA LEU A 132 -5.99 14.71 2.94
C LEU A 132 -5.04 15.91 3.05
N VAL A 133 -3.87 15.71 3.63
CA VAL A 133 -2.74 16.63 3.48
C VAL A 133 -1.76 16.00 2.50
N LEU A 134 -1.56 16.69 1.37
CA LEU A 134 -0.72 16.20 0.29
C LEU A 134 0.62 16.95 0.27
N SER A 135 1.69 16.20 0.08
CA SER A 135 3.00 16.76 -0.30
C SER A 135 3.23 16.62 -1.80
N GLN A 136 4.41 17.01 -2.29
CA GLN A 136 4.74 16.89 -3.72
C GLN A 136 4.57 15.45 -4.22
N GLY A 137 4.12 15.30 -5.47
CA GLY A 137 3.85 13.99 -6.05
C GLY A 137 2.56 13.34 -5.54
N GLN A 138 1.69 14.09 -4.85
CA GLN A 138 0.41 13.61 -4.31
C GLN A 138 0.60 12.57 -3.19
N VAL A 139 1.71 12.65 -2.45
CA VAL A 139 1.95 11.77 -1.31
C VAL A 139 1.13 12.28 -0.12
N ILE A 140 0.25 11.43 0.39
CA ILE A 140 -0.54 11.70 1.60
C ILE A 140 0.40 11.63 2.81
N THR A 141 0.36 12.67 3.63
CA THR A 141 1.15 12.76 4.87
C THR A 141 0.27 12.75 6.12
N GLU A 142 -1.00 13.09 5.98
CA GLU A 142 -1.99 13.13 7.05
C GLU A 142 -3.39 12.99 6.44
N SER A 143 -4.33 12.40 7.18
CA SER A 143 -5.73 12.37 6.82
C SER A 143 -6.65 12.42 8.03
N ASP A 144 -7.59 13.37 8.00
CA ASP A 144 -8.62 13.53 9.04
C ASP A 144 -10.01 13.22 8.50
N ILE A 145 -10.86 12.66 9.36
CA ILE A 145 -12.25 12.38 9.09
C ILE A 145 -13.11 13.15 10.10
N SER A 146 -14.05 13.95 9.60
CA SER A 146 -15.03 14.65 10.43
C SER A 146 -16.43 14.14 10.11
N PHE A 147 -17.03 13.46 11.08
CA PHE A 147 -18.45 13.12 11.09
C PHE A 147 -19.27 14.36 11.43
N ASN A 148 -20.40 14.53 10.75
CA ASN A 148 -21.36 15.60 11.01
C ASN A 148 -22.02 15.38 12.37
N ASP A 149 -21.73 16.25 13.34
CA ASP A 149 -22.23 16.11 14.70
C ASP A 149 -23.73 16.43 14.83
N SER A 150 -24.35 16.97 13.80
CA SER A 150 -25.80 17.22 13.77
C SER A 150 -26.62 15.94 13.52
N ALA A 151 -25.99 14.86 13.05
CA ALA A 151 -26.66 13.57 12.86
C ALA A 151 -26.68 12.74 14.16
N ILE A 152 -27.61 11.78 14.24
CA ILE A 152 -27.71 10.85 15.37
C ILE A 152 -26.96 9.56 15.01
N TRP A 153 -25.75 9.42 15.55
CA TRP A 153 -24.87 8.29 15.21
C TRP A 153 -25.11 7.05 16.06
N ASN A 154 -25.09 5.89 15.39
CA ASN A 154 -25.34 4.59 16.00
C ASN A 154 -24.17 3.63 15.77
N ALA A 155 -23.79 2.88 16.82
CA ALA A 155 -22.75 1.85 16.78
C ALA A 155 -23.30 0.42 16.96
N ASN A 156 -24.63 0.27 16.86
CA ASN A 156 -25.37 -0.98 17.12
C ASN A 156 -26.00 -1.57 15.85
N GLY A 157 -25.73 -1.00 14.67
CA GLY A 157 -26.31 -1.44 13.38
C GLY A 157 -27.62 -0.76 12.99
N ALA A 158 -28.13 0.18 13.79
CA ALA A 158 -29.19 1.10 13.35
C ALA A 158 -28.64 2.14 12.35
N ASP A 159 -29.54 2.80 11.62
CA ASP A 159 -29.19 3.79 10.60
C ASP A 159 -28.35 4.96 11.12
N TYR A 160 -27.57 5.55 10.23
CA TYR A 160 -26.38 6.36 10.55
C TYR A 160 -25.37 5.54 11.36
N ASP A 161 -25.06 4.38 10.79
CA ASP A 161 -24.11 3.42 11.33
C ASP A 161 -22.67 3.93 11.21
N VAL A 162 -22.01 4.07 12.36
CA VAL A 162 -20.65 4.59 12.47
C VAL A 162 -19.65 3.71 11.72
N GLU A 163 -19.79 2.39 11.79
CA GLU A 163 -18.86 1.45 11.15
C GLU A 163 -18.91 1.56 9.63
N ALA A 164 -20.12 1.58 9.04
CA ALA A 164 -20.30 1.70 7.60
C ALA A 164 -19.75 3.02 7.04
N ILE A 165 -20.04 4.14 7.70
CA ILE A 165 -19.57 5.45 7.23
C ILE A 165 -18.08 5.63 7.49
N ALA A 166 -17.54 5.11 8.61
CA ALA A 166 -16.10 5.09 8.82
C ALA A 166 -15.36 4.28 7.75
N ALA A 167 -15.91 3.13 7.33
CA ALA A 167 -15.32 2.33 6.26
C ALA A 167 -15.27 3.12 4.94
N HIS A 168 -16.34 3.86 4.60
CA HIS A 168 -16.37 4.75 3.43
C HIS A 168 -15.29 5.85 3.50
N GLU A 169 -15.27 6.61 4.60
CA GLU A 169 -14.34 7.73 4.75
C GLU A 169 -12.88 7.26 4.77
N LEU A 170 -12.59 6.10 5.37
CA LEU A 170 -11.25 5.50 5.33
C LEU A 170 -10.79 5.16 3.91
N GLY A 171 -11.69 4.84 2.99
CA GLY A 171 -11.32 4.67 1.58
C GLY A 171 -10.85 5.98 0.95
N HIS A 172 -11.50 7.11 1.26
CA HIS A 172 -10.99 8.43 0.88
C HIS A 172 -9.62 8.71 1.49
N SER A 173 -9.42 8.34 2.76
CA SER A 173 -8.13 8.47 3.44
C SER A 173 -7.02 7.66 2.77
N LEU A 174 -7.37 6.61 2.01
CA LEU A 174 -6.46 5.78 1.22
C LEU A 174 -6.29 6.27 -0.24
N GLY A 175 -6.87 7.44 -0.57
CA GLY A 175 -6.77 8.04 -1.91
C GLY A 175 -7.83 7.56 -2.90
N ILE A 176 -8.83 6.79 -2.44
CA ILE A 176 -9.89 6.25 -3.29
C ILE A 176 -11.02 7.28 -3.38
N HIS A 177 -11.46 7.58 -4.59
CA HIS A 177 -12.64 8.41 -4.85
C HIS A 177 -13.88 7.50 -4.96
N HIS A 178 -15.09 8.07 -4.83
CA HIS A 178 -16.34 7.36 -5.07
C HIS A 178 -16.34 6.51 -6.35
N THR A 179 -16.90 5.30 -6.21
CA THR A 179 -17.17 4.40 -7.34
C THR A 179 -18.29 4.92 -8.24
N GLU A 180 -18.25 4.53 -9.52
CA GLU A 180 -19.34 4.73 -10.47
C GLU A 180 -20.35 3.56 -10.48
N ILE A 181 -20.10 2.49 -9.70
CA ILE A 181 -21.05 1.38 -9.56
C ILE A 181 -22.27 1.81 -8.75
N THR A 182 -23.46 1.74 -9.35
CA THR A 182 -24.73 2.17 -8.74
C THR A 182 -25.67 1.03 -8.37
N LYS A 183 -25.30 -0.23 -8.64
CA LYS A 183 -26.15 -1.42 -8.38
C LYS A 183 -26.57 -1.50 -6.90
N GLN A 184 -27.74 -2.07 -6.63
CA GLN A 184 -28.30 -2.16 -5.27
C GLN A 184 -27.72 -3.32 -4.47
N ARG A 185 -27.25 -4.38 -5.13
CA ARG A 185 -26.69 -5.57 -4.50
C ARG A 185 -25.17 -5.59 -4.66
N ASP A 186 -24.45 -6.01 -3.61
CA ASP A 186 -22.98 -6.04 -3.56
C ASP A 186 -22.40 -4.66 -3.94
N ARG A 187 -23.04 -3.62 -3.40
CA ARG A 187 -22.74 -2.21 -3.68
C ARG A 187 -21.45 -1.84 -2.97
N PRO A 188 -20.45 -1.28 -3.68
CA PRO A 188 -19.17 -0.94 -3.05
C PRO A 188 -19.34 0.06 -1.91
N THR A 189 -18.52 -0.12 -0.88
CA THR A 189 -18.44 0.78 0.27
C THR A 189 -18.16 2.21 -0.18
N MET A 190 -17.36 2.41 -1.24
CA MET A 190 -17.07 3.73 -1.81
C MET A 190 -18.23 4.34 -2.62
N TYR A 191 -19.44 3.79 -2.58
CA TYR A 191 -20.61 4.42 -3.20
C TYR A 191 -20.99 5.71 -2.46
N ALA A 192 -21.27 6.80 -3.20
CA ALA A 192 -21.36 8.14 -2.66
C ALA A 192 -22.54 8.39 -1.68
N SER A 193 -23.55 7.53 -1.64
CA SER A 193 -24.71 7.71 -0.77
C SER A 193 -24.81 6.58 0.25
N TYR A 194 -25.08 6.92 1.50
CA TYR A 194 -25.29 5.94 2.58
C TYR A 194 -26.35 4.89 2.23
N PHE A 195 -26.08 3.64 2.58
CA PHE A 195 -26.95 2.49 2.26
C PHE A 195 -26.99 1.46 3.40
N GLY A 196 -26.85 1.90 4.64
CA GLY A 196 -26.99 1.02 5.81
C GLY A 196 -25.72 0.21 6.11
N THR A 197 -25.89 -0.84 6.91
CA THR A 197 -24.80 -1.70 7.40
C THR A 197 -24.11 -2.53 6.33
N ALA A 198 -24.68 -2.63 5.12
CA ALA A 198 -24.01 -3.25 3.98
C ALA A 198 -22.71 -2.51 3.59
N GLY A 199 -22.60 -1.22 3.91
CA GLY A 199 -21.36 -0.44 3.70
C GLY A 199 -20.24 -0.73 4.70
N ARG A 200 -20.39 -1.69 5.61
CA ARG A 200 -19.30 -2.13 6.52
C ARG A 200 -18.28 -3.03 5.83
N THR A 201 -18.66 -3.67 4.73
CA THR A 201 -17.85 -4.68 4.03
C THR A 201 -17.40 -4.17 2.68
N LEU A 202 -16.13 -4.40 2.36
CA LEU A 202 -15.56 -4.02 1.09
C LEU A 202 -15.99 -5.00 -0.02
N GLU A 203 -16.40 -4.45 -1.14
CA GLU A 203 -16.75 -5.21 -2.34
C GLU A 203 -15.57 -5.25 -3.31
N GLY A 204 -15.71 -6.04 -4.37
CA GLY A 204 -14.65 -6.24 -5.36
C GLY A 204 -14.06 -4.95 -5.94
N ASP A 205 -14.89 -3.91 -6.14
CA ASP A 205 -14.44 -2.62 -6.69
C ASP A 205 -13.63 -1.79 -5.65
N ASP A 206 -13.98 -1.88 -4.36
CA ASP A 206 -13.21 -1.24 -3.27
C ASP A 206 -11.84 -1.92 -3.12
N VAL A 207 -11.84 -3.27 -3.12
CA VAL A 207 -10.63 -4.11 -3.06
C VAL A 207 -9.72 -3.83 -4.26
N ALA A 208 -10.30 -3.73 -5.46
CA ALA A 208 -9.57 -3.40 -6.67
C ALA A 208 -8.91 -2.02 -6.61
N ALA A 209 -9.61 -1.01 -6.06
CA ALA A 209 -9.08 0.34 -5.92
C ALA A 209 -7.83 0.38 -5.02
N LEU A 210 -7.89 -0.26 -3.85
CA LEU A 210 -6.74 -0.30 -2.93
C LEU A 210 -5.58 -1.12 -3.51
N ASN A 211 -5.87 -2.22 -4.19
CA ASN A 211 -4.86 -3.03 -4.87
C ASN A 211 -4.17 -2.26 -6.01
N CYS A 212 -4.90 -1.42 -6.74
CA CYS A 212 -4.32 -0.51 -7.73
C CYS A 212 -3.35 0.48 -7.07
N ALA A 213 -3.78 1.14 -6.00
CA ALA A 213 -2.93 2.09 -5.29
C ALA A 213 -1.64 1.41 -4.79
N PHE A 214 -1.77 0.22 -4.20
CA PHE A 214 -0.64 -0.58 -3.75
C PHE A 214 0.28 -1.02 -4.90
N ALA A 215 -0.27 -1.48 -6.02
CA ALA A 215 0.52 -1.93 -7.16
C ALA A 215 1.30 -0.79 -7.82
N ARG A 216 0.68 0.41 -7.91
CA ARG A 216 1.30 1.59 -8.51
C ARG A 216 2.28 2.30 -7.56
N TYR A 217 1.96 2.32 -6.26
CA TYR A 217 2.69 3.03 -5.22
C TYR A 217 2.94 2.12 -4.02
N ALA A 218 3.69 1.03 -4.23
CA ALA A 218 3.97 0.05 -3.18
C ALA A 218 4.61 0.74 -1.96
N PRO A 219 3.91 0.78 -0.81
CA PRO A 219 4.40 1.46 0.37
C PRO A 219 5.56 0.70 1.02
N ALA A 220 6.46 1.42 1.69
CA ALA A 220 7.47 0.81 2.55
C ALA A 220 6.77 0.12 3.75
N SER A 221 6.94 -1.20 3.88
CA SER A 221 6.32 -1.96 4.96
C SER A 221 7.03 -1.74 6.30
N PRO A 222 6.30 -1.55 7.42
CA PRO A 222 6.84 -1.66 8.76
C PRO A 222 6.99 -3.13 9.15
N SER A 223 8.21 -3.52 9.51
CA SER A 223 8.50 -4.85 10.01
C SER A 223 7.82 -5.07 11.37
N VAL A 224 6.77 -5.88 11.43
CA VAL A 224 6.21 -6.36 12.71
C VAL A 224 6.86 -7.69 13.06
N LEU A 225 7.57 -7.69 14.19
CA LEU A 225 8.06 -8.86 14.92
C LEU A 225 6.89 -9.81 15.23
N GLY A 226 6.86 -10.97 14.57
CA GLY A 226 6.00 -12.09 14.93
C GLY A 226 6.82 -13.19 15.58
N LEU A 227 6.66 -13.35 16.90
CA LEU A 227 7.09 -14.55 17.64
C LEU A 227 6.39 -15.78 17.04
N ALA A 228 7.16 -16.66 16.41
CA ALA A 228 6.80 -18.07 16.29
C ALA A 228 7.92 -18.88 16.92
N ALA A 229 7.64 -19.42 18.11
CA ALA A 229 8.47 -20.43 18.74
C ALA A 229 8.38 -21.72 17.91
N ALA A 230 9.47 -22.05 17.22
CA ALA A 230 9.82 -23.43 16.88
C ALA A 230 11.35 -23.49 16.86
N GLY A 231 11.91 -24.15 17.87
CA GLY A 231 13.33 -24.16 18.12
C GLY A 231 14.13 -24.72 16.95
N VAL A 232 15.11 -23.95 16.49
CA VAL A 232 16.34 -24.49 15.91
C VAL A 232 17.47 -23.62 16.42
N THR A 233 18.46 -24.30 17.00
CA THR A 233 19.65 -23.79 17.66
C THR A 233 20.41 -22.74 16.83
N ALA A 234 20.70 -21.61 17.47
CA ALA A 234 21.60 -20.58 16.97
C ALA A 234 23.00 -21.16 16.75
N GLY A 235 23.44 -21.23 15.49
CA GLY A 235 24.85 -21.30 15.14
C GLY A 235 25.42 -19.89 15.14
N ALA A 236 26.25 -19.57 16.12
CA ALA A 236 27.02 -18.34 16.13
C ALA A 236 28.03 -18.32 14.97
N ALA A 237 28.09 -17.20 14.24
CA ALA A 237 29.09 -16.91 13.21
C ALA A 237 29.48 -15.41 13.27
N PRO A 238 30.68 -15.02 12.80
CA PRO A 238 31.65 -14.24 13.59
C PRO A 238 31.69 -12.73 13.28
N ALA A 239 32.36 -11.99 14.17
CA ALA A 239 32.70 -10.58 14.01
C ALA A 239 33.65 -10.35 12.82
N GLY A 240 33.10 -9.95 11.68
CA GLY A 240 33.85 -9.49 10.52
C GLY A 240 32.87 -8.82 9.56
N GLY A 241 33.12 -7.55 9.24
CA GLY A 241 32.14 -6.66 8.59
C GLY A 241 31.51 -7.20 7.31
N VAL A 242 30.45 -6.51 6.86
CA VAL A 242 29.56 -6.96 5.78
C VAL A 242 30.32 -7.41 4.52
N LYS A 243 29.95 -8.59 3.98
CA LYS A 243 30.44 -9.09 2.69
C LYS A 243 29.34 -8.99 1.65
N LEU A 244 29.72 -8.60 0.42
CA LEU A 244 28.84 -8.55 -0.74
C LEU A 244 29.46 -9.36 -1.88
N SER A 245 28.66 -10.21 -2.51
CA SER A 245 29.06 -10.98 -3.70
C SER A 245 27.97 -10.89 -4.77
N GLY A 246 28.37 -10.92 -6.04
CA GLY A 246 27.46 -10.93 -7.18
C GLY A 246 27.69 -12.15 -8.04
N ARG A 247 26.60 -12.75 -8.54
CA ARG A 247 26.66 -13.75 -9.62
C ARG A 247 25.81 -13.30 -10.80
N ALA A 248 26.30 -13.48 -12.01
CA ALA A 248 25.52 -13.24 -13.22
C ALA A 248 24.38 -14.27 -13.35
N ARG A 249 23.28 -13.86 -13.98
CA ARG A 249 22.21 -14.74 -14.47
C ARG A 249 21.76 -14.27 -15.85
N ALA A 250 21.01 -15.10 -16.59
CA ALA A 250 20.42 -14.66 -17.85
C ALA A 250 19.55 -13.41 -17.64
N GLY A 251 19.81 -12.34 -18.40
CA GLY A 251 19.11 -11.07 -18.30
C GLY A 251 19.27 -10.32 -16.97
N GLY A 252 20.26 -10.65 -16.13
CA GLY A 252 20.40 -9.99 -14.83
C GLY A 252 21.60 -10.41 -13.99
N ALA A 253 21.53 -10.08 -12.71
CA ALA A 253 22.46 -10.56 -11.69
C ALA A 253 21.72 -10.86 -10.38
N ILE A 254 22.36 -11.65 -9.52
CA ILE A 254 21.91 -11.89 -8.15
C ILE A 254 23.01 -11.48 -7.20
N LEU A 255 22.69 -10.57 -6.29
CA LEU A 255 23.57 -10.06 -5.24
C LEU A 255 23.28 -10.78 -3.93
N ARG A 256 24.34 -11.24 -3.25
CA ARG A 256 24.25 -11.93 -1.96
C ARG A 256 25.08 -11.21 -0.91
N PHE A 257 24.50 -11.06 0.27
CA PHE A 257 25.18 -10.59 1.46
C PHE A 257 24.56 -11.24 2.70
N ALA A 258 25.28 -11.20 3.81
CA ALA A 258 24.80 -11.66 5.10
C ALA A 258 24.97 -10.53 6.12
N LEU A 259 24.02 -10.43 7.04
CA LEU A 259 24.06 -9.50 8.17
C LEU A 259 24.14 -10.30 9.46
N ALA A 260 25.07 -9.95 10.34
CA ALA A 260 25.16 -10.59 11.65
C ALA A 260 24.09 -10.06 12.62
N ASN A 261 23.66 -8.82 12.43
CA ASN A 261 22.69 -8.12 13.28
C ASN A 261 21.61 -7.43 12.45
N GLN A 262 20.51 -7.04 13.09
CA GLN A 262 19.54 -6.13 12.46
C GLN A 262 20.16 -4.74 12.33
N GLU A 263 20.38 -4.29 11.11
CA GLU A 263 21.03 -3.00 10.84
C GLU A 263 20.49 -2.32 9.56
N PRO A 264 20.58 -0.99 9.45
CA PRO A 264 20.41 -0.27 8.20
C PRO A 264 21.32 -0.83 7.12
N VAL A 265 20.75 -1.14 5.97
CA VAL A 265 21.46 -1.58 4.78
C VAL A 265 21.14 -0.64 3.64
N LYS A 266 22.19 -0.18 2.95
CA LYS A 266 22.05 0.53 1.69
C LYS A 266 22.81 -0.22 0.60
N LEU A 267 22.09 -0.82 -0.33
CA LEU A 267 22.63 -1.51 -1.50
C LEU A 267 22.31 -0.70 -2.76
N GLU A 268 23.35 -0.11 -3.34
CA GLU A 268 23.25 0.75 -4.53
C GLU A 268 24.03 0.13 -5.69
N LEU A 269 23.54 0.33 -6.91
CA LEU A 269 24.21 -0.04 -8.16
C LEU A 269 24.74 1.20 -8.87
N TYR A 270 25.92 1.07 -9.46
CA TYR A 270 26.66 2.13 -10.15
C TYR A 270 27.18 1.66 -11.51
N ASP A 271 27.35 2.59 -12.44
CA ASP A 271 28.12 2.37 -13.66
C ASP A 271 29.64 2.50 -13.42
N VAL A 272 30.44 2.23 -14.46
CA VAL A 272 31.92 2.32 -14.40
C VAL A 272 32.44 3.75 -14.17
N ALA A 273 31.62 4.77 -14.39
CA ALA A 273 31.95 6.16 -14.12
C ALA A 273 31.58 6.58 -12.68
N GLY A 274 31.05 5.66 -11.87
CA GLY A 274 30.64 5.92 -10.49
C GLY A 274 29.28 6.62 -10.37
N ARG A 275 28.49 6.72 -11.45
CA ARG A 275 27.13 7.28 -11.38
C ARG A 275 26.18 6.21 -10.86
N ARG A 276 25.36 6.58 -9.88
CA ARG A 276 24.35 5.68 -9.31
C ARG A 276 23.25 5.40 -10.33
N LEU A 277 23.05 4.13 -10.63
CA LEU A 277 22.02 3.64 -11.53
C LEU A 277 20.70 3.42 -10.82
N THR A 278 20.73 2.72 -9.68
CA THR A 278 19.54 2.45 -8.87
C THR A 278 19.95 2.10 -7.44
N THR A 279 19.00 2.22 -6.52
CA THR A 279 19.13 1.72 -5.17
C THR A 279 18.27 0.46 -5.06
N LEU A 280 18.89 -0.68 -4.80
CA LEU A 280 18.22 -1.97 -4.68
C LEU A 280 17.68 -2.20 -3.28
N ILE A 281 18.39 -1.73 -2.27
CA ILE A 281 17.95 -1.71 -0.87
C ILE A 281 18.33 -0.36 -0.28
N ASP A 282 17.40 0.29 0.39
CA ASP A 282 17.67 1.38 1.32
C ASP A 282 16.77 1.19 2.54
N GLY A 283 17.34 0.69 3.63
CA GLY A 283 16.60 0.48 4.88
C GLY A 283 17.10 -0.67 5.73
N THR A 284 16.52 -0.81 6.91
CA THR A 284 16.90 -1.82 7.90
C THR A 284 16.57 -3.24 7.42
N ARG A 285 17.50 -4.17 7.63
CA ARG A 285 17.35 -5.60 7.36
C ARG A 285 17.74 -6.38 8.61
N SER A 286 17.04 -7.47 8.90
CA SER A 286 17.31 -8.34 10.04
C SER A 286 18.62 -9.13 9.85
N ALA A 287 19.16 -9.73 10.91
CA ALA A 287 20.26 -10.67 10.76
C ALA A 287 19.83 -11.84 9.85
N GLY A 288 20.72 -12.29 8.96
CA GLY A 288 20.42 -13.36 8.01
C GLY A 288 21.12 -13.19 6.66
N GLU A 289 20.91 -14.16 5.78
CA GLU A 289 21.40 -14.13 4.40
C GLU A 289 20.35 -13.58 3.45
N TYR A 290 20.80 -12.76 2.49
CA TYR A 290 19.94 -12.07 1.54
C TYR A 290 20.36 -12.37 0.11
N GLU A 291 19.36 -12.56 -0.76
CA GLU A 291 19.52 -12.56 -2.21
C GLU A 291 18.68 -11.44 -2.83
N VAL A 292 19.33 -10.60 -3.64
CA VAL A 292 18.66 -9.53 -4.38
C VAL A 292 18.87 -9.76 -5.86
N ALA A 293 17.77 -9.97 -6.56
CA ALA A 293 17.77 -10.07 -8.01
C ALA A 293 17.73 -8.67 -8.64
N TRP A 294 18.58 -8.46 -9.64
CA TRP A 294 18.57 -7.30 -10.50
C TRP A 294 18.45 -7.76 -11.95
N ASP A 295 17.64 -7.06 -12.74
CA ASP A 295 17.31 -7.42 -14.14
C ASP A 295 17.76 -6.35 -15.15
N GLY A 296 18.69 -5.48 -14.75
CA GLY A 296 19.13 -4.36 -15.59
C GLY A 296 18.30 -3.08 -15.42
N ALA A 297 17.36 -3.02 -14.47
CA ALA A 297 16.62 -1.79 -14.18
C ALA A 297 17.51 -0.68 -13.59
N SER A 298 17.36 0.55 -14.07
CA SER A 298 17.94 1.77 -13.48
C SER A 298 16.88 2.87 -13.36
N GLY A 299 17.20 3.94 -12.63
CA GLY A 299 16.36 5.14 -12.55
C GLY A 299 16.22 5.90 -13.88
N PHE A 300 16.96 5.50 -14.91
CA PHE A 300 16.91 6.09 -16.26
C PHE A 300 16.40 5.08 -17.33
N GLY A 301 15.82 3.96 -16.90
CA GLY A 301 15.40 2.87 -17.79
C GLY A 301 16.30 1.63 -17.72
N ARG A 302 16.25 0.75 -18.71
CA ARG A 302 17.07 -0.47 -18.73
C ARG A 302 18.50 -0.17 -19.18
N VAL A 303 19.49 -0.72 -18.48
CA VAL A 303 20.89 -0.61 -18.86
C VAL A 303 21.32 -1.78 -19.73
N GLY A 304 22.28 -1.54 -20.62
CA GLY A 304 22.77 -2.54 -21.56
C GLY A 304 23.68 -3.60 -20.91
N PRO A 305 24.02 -4.69 -21.63
CA PRO A 305 25.01 -5.66 -21.16
C PRO A 305 26.34 -4.98 -20.85
N GLY A 306 26.99 -5.36 -19.75
CA GLY A 306 28.21 -4.69 -19.32
C GLY A 306 28.60 -4.98 -17.87
N VAL A 307 29.63 -4.27 -17.42
CA VAL A 307 30.16 -4.34 -16.06
C VAL A 307 29.61 -3.18 -15.25
N TYR A 308 29.11 -3.50 -14.06
CA TYR A 308 28.54 -2.58 -13.08
C TYR A 308 29.16 -2.84 -11.71
N PHE A 309 28.92 -1.94 -10.76
CA PHE A 309 29.37 -2.11 -9.38
C PHE A 309 28.20 -2.01 -8.42
N ALA A 310 28.09 -2.97 -7.51
CA ALA A 310 27.18 -2.87 -6.37
C ALA A 310 27.98 -2.48 -5.12
N ARG A 311 27.45 -1.55 -4.33
CA ARG A 311 27.99 -1.16 -3.04
C ARG A 311 26.95 -1.38 -1.97
N ILE A 312 27.33 -2.11 -0.92
CA ILE A 312 26.56 -2.22 0.31
C ILE A 312 27.21 -1.36 1.39
N VAL A 313 26.40 -0.64 2.16
CA VAL A 313 26.79 0.07 3.37
C VAL A 313 25.88 -0.39 4.50
N THR A 314 26.49 -0.79 5.61
CA THR A 314 25.82 -1.18 6.86
C THR A 314 26.50 -0.52 8.06
N ILE A 315 26.04 -0.76 9.29
CA ILE A 315 26.70 -0.25 10.49
C ILE A 315 28.04 -0.96 10.69
N GLU A 316 28.11 -2.25 10.35
CA GLU A 316 29.34 -3.06 10.44
C GLU A 316 30.39 -2.74 9.37
N GLY A 317 30.05 -1.95 8.34
CA GLY A 317 31.01 -1.43 7.36
C GLY A 317 30.43 -1.27 5.95
N ALA A 318 31.31 -1.22 4.95
CA ALA A 318 30.90 -1.16 3.56
C ALA A 318 31.68 -2.18 2.72
N ALA A 319 31.00 -2.78 1.75
CA ALA A 319 31.61 -3.67 0.77
C ALA A 319 31.14 -3.34 -0.64
N SER A 320 31.89 -3.78 -1.64
CA SER A 320 31.54 -3.60 -3.04
C SER A 320 31.89 -4.85 -3.84
N THR A 321 31.13 -5.09 -4.90
CA THR A 321 31.37 -6.22 -5.79
C THR A 321 31.06 -5.83 -7.23
N THR A 322 31.73 -6.51 -8.16
CA THR A 322 31.47 -6.37 -9.59
C THR A 322 30.19 -7.12 -9.95
N VAL A 323 29.36 -6.50 -10.78
CA VAL A 323 28.09 -7.04 -11.26
C VAL A 323 28.15 -7.14 -12.77
N ILE A 324 27.95 -8.34 -13.30
CA ILE A 324 27.99 -8.58 -14.74
C ILE A 324 26.56 -8.77 -15.23
N LEU A 325 26.14 -7.92 -16.17
CA LEU A 325 24.91 -8.10 -16.92
C LEU A 325 25.26 -8.69 -18.28
N ALA A 326 24.96 -9.96 -18.47
CA ALA A 326 25.06 -10.65 -19.76
C ALA A 326 23.68 -10.75 -20.42
N ARG A 327 23.65 -10.82 -21.76
CA ARG A 327 22.42 -11.14 -22.50
C ARG A 327 22.02 -12.59 -22.27
#